data_AF-G8TUH1-F1
#
_entry.id   AF-G8TUH1-F1
#
_cell.length_a   1.000
_cell.length_b   1.000
_cell.length_c   1.000
_cell.angle_alpha   90.00
_cell.angle_beta   90.00
_cell.angle_gamma   90.00
#
_symmetry.space_group_name_H-M   'P 1'
#
loop_
_entity.id
_entity.type
_entity.pdbx_description
1 polymer ?
#
loop_
_entity_poly.entity_id
_entity_poly.type
_entity_poly.pdbx_seq_one_letter_code
_entity_poly.pdbx_strand_id
1 'polypeptide(L)'
;MKVPIWIVEIFFGIGCLAAFGLLVWMTGEIWLRGLDVWAKWRRIKDPLIETFFELKQKQRLERLRNSAMLKADVEQVLTEARADAAALNDAINWGDLRCVNTQRLDDGSWFVEIEEVSPDASAFQAYIANRLAAKGWAAVRVQTYW
;
A
#
# COMPACT_ATOMS: atom_id res chain seq x y z
N MET A 1 -80.22 3.02 26.16
CA MET A 1 -79.95 1.70 25.54
C MET A 1 -78.55 1.27 25.97
N LYS A 2 -78.39 0.07 26.56
CA LYS A 2 -77.08 -0.46 26.96
C LYS A 2 -76.50 -1.25 25.79
N VAL A 3 -75.29 -0.90 25.36
CA VAL A 3 -74.58 -1.64 24.31
C VAL A 3 -74.09 -2.97 24.90
N PRO A 4 -74.33 -4.11 24.24
CA PRO A 4 -73.84 -5.40 24.69
C PRO A 4 -72.30 -5.45 24.73
N ILE A 5 -71.74 -5.99 25.80
CA ILE A 5 -70.29 -6.08 26.04
C ILE A 5 -69.58 -6.82 24.89
N TRP A 6 -70.20 -7.85 24.30
CA TRP A 6 -69.63 -8.60 23.18
C TRP A 6 -69.39 -7.76 21.92
N ILE A 7 -70.16 -6.68 21.72
CA ILE A 7 -69.94 -5.75 20.59
C ILE A 7 -68.67 -4.93 20.83
N VAL A 8 -68.42 -4.49 22.07
CA VAL A 8 -67.23 -3.73 22.45
C VAL A 8 -65.96 -4.59 22.29
N GLU A 9 -66.03 -5.87 22.65
CA GLU A 9 -64.91 -6.81 22.50
C GLU A 9 -64.55 -7.08 21.03
N ILE A 10 -65.54 -7.19 20.14
CA ILE A 10 -65.30 -7.37 18.70
C ILE A 10 -64.62 -6.14 18.10
N PHE A 11 -65.10 -4.92 18.40
CA PHE A 11 -64.48 -3.70 17.89
C PHE A 11 -63.07 -3.49 18.45
N PHE A 12 -62.83 -3.88 19.70
CA PHE A 12 -61.48 -3.85 20.30
C PHE A 12 -60.55 -4.86 19.63
N GLY A 13 -60.99 -6.09 19.37
CA GLY A 13 -60.23 -7.11 18.67
C GLY A 13 -59.85 -6.72 17.23
N ILE A 14 -60.79 -6.13 16.49
CA ILE A 14 -60.54 -5.62 15.13
C ILE A 14 -59.55 -4.45 15.17
N GLY A 15 -59.69 -3.53 16.14
CA GLY A 15 -58.77 -2.41 16.34
C GLY A 15 -57.33 -2.88 16.64
N CYS A 16 -57.16 -3.90 17.48
CA CYS A 16 -55.85 -4.47 17.79
C CYS A 16 -55.21 -5.17 16.58
N LEU A 17 -55.98 -5.92 15.78
CA LEU A 17 -55.46 -6.57 14.56
C LEU A 17 -55.05 -5.55 13.49
N ALA A 18 -55.84 -4.47 13.33
CA ALA A 18 -55.50 -3.39 12.41
C ALA A 18 -54.22 -2.65 12.86
N ALA A 19 -54.09 -2.36 14.16
CA ALA A 19 -52.89 -1.73 14.72
C ALA A 19 -51.65 -2.62 14.56
N PHE A 20 -51.79 -3.94 14.77
CA PHE A 20 -50.70 -4.90 14.60
C PHE A 20 -50.28 -5.01 13.12
N GLY A 21 -51.24 -5.07 12.19
CA GLY A 21 -50.95 -5.06 10.75
C GLY A 21 -50.21 -3.80 10.30
N LEU A 22 -50.56 -2.63 10.85
CA LEU A 22 -49.90 -1.36 10.56
C LEU A 22 -48.47 -1.31 11.11
N LEU A 23 -48.22 -1.93 12.27
CA LEU A 23 -46.91 -2.02 12.91
C LEU A 23 -45.97 -2.97 12.13
N VAL A 24 -46.49 -4.11 11.68
CA VAL A 24 -45.78 -5.05 10.78
C VAL A 24 -45.47 -4.38 9.43
N TRP A 25 -46.43 -3.65 8.85
CA TRP A 25 -46.21 -2.92 7.60
C TRP A 25 -45.17 -1.80 7.74
N MET A 26 -45.23 -0.98 8.81
CA MET A 26 -44.24 0.06 9.08
C MET A 26 -42.83 -0.50 9.28
N THR A 27 -42.70 -1.60 10.03
CA THR A 27 -41.39 -2.24 10.23
C THR A 27 -40.84 -2.82 8.92
N GLY A 28 -41.70 -3.41 8.08
CA GLY A 28 -41.34 -3.85 6.73
C GLY A 28 -40.83 -2.72 5.83
N GLU A 29 -41.50 -1.57 5.81
CA GLU A 29 -41.05 -0.39 5.04
C GLU A 29 -39.69 0.14 5.51
N ILE A 30 -39.45 0.17 6.83
CA ILE A 30 -38.17 0.61 7.40
C ILE A 30 -37.04 -0.33 6.97
N TRP A 31 -37.30 -1.65 7.00
CA TRP A 31 -36.34 -2.65 6.51
C TRP A 31 -36.04 -2.52 5.02
N LEU A 32 -37.06 -2.31 4.19
CA LEU A 32 -36.89 -2.12 2.74
C LEU A 32 -36.09 -0.86 2.42
N ARG A 33 -36.35 0.27 3.12
CA ARG A 33 -35.54 1.49 2.99
C ARG A 33 -34.10 1.27 3.46
N GLY A 34 -33.89 0.48 4.52
CA GLY A 34 -32.57 0.08 4.98
C GLY A 34 -31.80 -0.75 3.94
N LEU A 35 -32.46 -1.69 3.27
CA LEU A 35 -31.89 -2.50 2.19
C LEU A 35 -31.49 -1.64 0.99
N ASP A 36 -32.30 -0.66 0.60
CA ASP A 36 -31.98 0.23 -0.53
C ASP A 36 -30.81 1.17 -0.19
N VAL A 37 -30.78 1.73 1.03
CA VAL A 37 -29.63 2.51 1.53
C VAL A 37 -28.36 1.66 1.54
N TRP A 38 -28.46 0.41 1.98
CA TRP A 38 -27.33 -0.51 2.01
C TRP A 38 -26.87 -0.92 0.60
N ALA A 39 -27.79 -1.18 -0.33
CA ALA A 39 -27.48 -1.47 -1.72
C ALA A 39 -26.85 -0.26 -2.43
N LYS A 40 -27.31 0.96 -2.12
CA LYS A 40 -26.70 2.21 -2.60
C LYS A 40 -25.30 2.40 -2.02
N TRP A 41 -25.11 2.13 -0.73
CA TRP A 41 -23.79 2.20 -0.09
C TRP A 41 -22.81 1.19 -0.67
N ARG A 42 -23.25 -0.06 -0.90
CA ARG A 42 -22.45 -1.11 -1.55
C ARG A 42 -22.01 -0.70 -2.96
N ARG A 43 -22.93 -0.19 -3.78
CA ARG A 43 -22.61 0.32 -5.13
C ARG A 43 -21.55 1.41 -5.14
N ILE A 44 -21.45 2.22 -4.08
CA ILE A 44 -20.45 3.28 -3.96
C ILE A 44 -19.14 2.75 -3.37
N LYS A 45 -19.23 1.89 -2.35
CA LYS A 45 -18.07 1.40 -1.60
C LYS A 45 -17.23 0.42 -2.40
N ASP A 46 -17.84 -0.50 -3.13
CA ASP A 46 -17.11 -1.58 -3.80
C ASP A 46 -16.12 -1.04 -4.85
N PRO A 47 -16.49 -0.08 -5.74
CA PRO A 47 -15.54 0.53 -6.68
C PRO A 47 -14.43 1.32 -5.98
N LEU A 48 -14.72 1.98 -4.86
CA LEU A 48 -13.71 2.73 -4.09
C LEU A 48 -12.69 1.80 -3.45
N ILE A 49 -13.13 0.63 -2.98
CA ILE A 49 -12.25 -0.38 -2.43
C ILE A 49 -11.37 -0.99 -3.52
N GLU A 50 -11.95 -1.33 -4.66
CA GLU A 50 -11.23 -1.90 -5.79
C GLU A 50 -10.15 -0.92 -6.31
N THR A 51 -10.52 0.34 -6.55
CA THR A 51 -9.57 1.38 -6.97
C THR A 51 -8.46 1.61 -5.93
N PHE A 52 -8.78 1.61 -4.62
CA PHE A 52 -7.78 1.70 -3.57
C PHE A 52 -6.78 0.53 -3.61
N PHE A 53 -7.28 -0.70 -3.76
CA PHE A 53 -6.43 -1.88 -3.86
C PHE A 53 -5.56 -1.86 -5.13
N GLU A 54 -6.13 -1.50 -6.28
CA GLU A 54 -5.39 -1.34 -7.53
C GLU A 54 -4.27 -0.32 -7.40
N LEU A 55 -4.55 0.84 -6.80
CA LEU A 55 -3.54 1.88 -6.58
C LEU A 55 -2.43 1.39 -5.66
N LYS A 56 -2.76 0.69 -4.58
CA LYS A 56 -1.77 0.08 -3.68
C LYS A 56 -0.92 -0.98 -4.38
N GLN A 57 -1.51 -1.80 -5.24
CA GLN A 57 -0.78 -2.79 -6.04
C GLN A 57 0.14 -2.12 -7.06
N LYS A 58 -0.36 -1.11 -7.79
CA LYS A 58 0.45 -0.33 -8.73
C LYS A 58 1.65 0.33 -8.05
N GLN A 59 1.43 0.98 -6.91
CA GLN A 59 2.51 1.57 -6.10
C GLN A 59 3.52 0.54 -5.60
N ARG A 60 3.05 -0.67 -5.23
CA ARG A 60 3.95 -1.76 -4.83
C ARG A 60 4.80 -2.24 -6.01
N LEU A 61 4.19 -2.47 -7.17
CA LEU A 61 4.87 -2.91 -8.38
C LEU A 61 5.89 -1.88 -8.85
N GLU A 62 5.53 -0.60 -8.83
CA GLU A 62 6.44 0.48 -9.20
C GLU A 62 7.65 0.54 -8.26
N ARG A 63 7.45 0.42 -6.95
CA ARG A 63 8.55 0.35 -5.98
C ARG A 63 9.49 -0.84 -6.23
N LEU A 64 8.92 -2.01 -6.47
CA LEU A 64 9.71 -3.23 -6.78
C LEU A 64 10.48 -3.07 -8.10
N ARG A 65 9.83 -2.52 -9.14
CA ARG A 65 10.47 -2.25 -10.42
C ARG A 65 11.63 -1.28 -10.27
N ASN A 66 11.42 -0.15 -9.59
CA ASN A 66 12.44 0.87 -9.41
C ASN A 66 13.62 0.35 -8.58
N SER A 67 13.36 -0.42 -7.53
CA SER A 67 14.41 -1.09 -6.73
C SER A 67 15.21 -2.09 -7.58
N ALA A 68 14.54 -2.91 -8.40
CA ALA A 68 15.22 -3.85 -9.30
C ALA A 68 16.08 -3.14 -10.35
N MET A 69 15.58 -2.03 -10.92
CA MET A 69 16.33 -1.20 -11.86
C MET A 69 17.56 -0.57 -11.20
N LEU A 70 17.40 0.00 -10.00
CA LEU A 70 18.52 0.57 -9.25
C LEU A 70 19.57 -0.52 -8.94
N LYS A 71 19.14 -1.70 -8.48
CA LYS A 71 20.06 -2.80 -8.20
C LYS A 71 20.86 -3.19 -9.45
N ALA A 72 20.22 -3.31 -10.60
CA ALA A 72 20.91 -3.61 -11.85
C ALA A 72 21.93 -2.52 -12.23
N ASP A 73 21.59 -1.25 -12.06
CA ASP A 73 22.50 -0.14 -12.29
C ASP A 73 23.68 -0.14 -11.30
N VAL A 74 23.44 -0.44 -10.03
CA VAL A 74 24.52 -0.59 -9.03
C VAL A 74 25.48 -1.71 -9.46
N GLU A 75 24.98 -2.89 -9.84
CA GLU A 75 25.82 -4.01 -10.28
C GLU A 75 26.66 -3.66 -11.52
N GLN A 76 26.09 -2.89 -12.45
CA GLN A 76 26.86 -2.36 -13.57
C GLN A 76 27.98 -1.43 -13.08
N VAL A 77 27.68 -0.48 -12.18
CA VAL A 77 28.67 0.45 -11.63
C VAL A 77 29.74 -0.30 -10.82
N LEU A 78 29.39 -1.37 -10.11
CA LEU A 78 30.36 -2.24 -9.43
C LEU A 78 31.30 -2.94 -10.42
N THR A 79 30.80 -3.31 -11.60
CA THR A 79 31.63 -3.85 -12.68
C THR A 79 32.59 -2.81 -13.22
N GLU A 80 32.14 -1.56 -13.41
CA GLU A 80 32.99 -0.43 -13.79
C GLU A 80 34.03 -0.13 -12.71
N ALA A 81 33.65 -0.14 -11.43
CA ALA A 81 34.56 0.07 -10.31
C ALA A 81 35.70 -0.96 -10.26
N ARG A 82 35.42 -2.22 -10.63
CA ARG A 82 36.47 -3.27 -10.75
C ARG A 82 37.49 -2.93 -11.84
N ALA A 83 37.07 -2.33 -12.94
CA ALA A 83 38.00 -1.88 -13.99
C ALA A 83 38.86 -0.70 -13.51
N ASP A 84 38.28 0.15 -12.65
CA ASP A 84 38.94 1.31 -12.05
C ASP A 84 39.61 0.99 -10.69
N ALA A 85 39.75 -0.29 -10.31
CA ALA A 85 40.17 -0.71 -8.97
C ALA A 85 41.52 -0.11 -8.53
N ALA A 86 42.45 0.10 -9.48
CA ALA A 86 43.75 0.69 -9.19
C ALA A 86 43.67 2.16 -8.72
N ALA A 87 42.60 2.88 -9.08
CA ALA A 87 42.36 4.26 -8.66
C ALA A 87 41.59 4.34 -7.33
N LEU A 88 40.93 3.26 -6.92
CA LEU A 88 40.13 3.15 -5.70
C LEU A 88 40.99 2.52 -4.60
N ASN A 89 41.69 3.37 -3.84
CA ASN A 89 42.61 2.96 -2.78
C ASN A 89 41.91 2.55 -1.46
N ASP A 90 40.67 2.09 -1.54
CA ASP A 90 39.87 1.66 -0.39
C ASP A 90 40.01 0.15 -0.13
N ALA A 91 39.77 -0.27 1.11
CA ALA A 91 39.76 -1.68 1.48
C ALA A 91 38.47 -2.36 0.96
N ILE A 92 38.60 -3.09 -0.15
CA ILE A 92 37.51 -3.72 -0.89
C ILE A 92 37.91 -5.16 -1.24
N ASN A 93 37.04 -6.14 -0.96
CA ASN A 93 37.16 -7.48 -1.47
C ASN A 93 36.46 -7.58 -2.84
N TRP A 94 37.21 -7.25 -3.89
CA TRP A 94 36.73 -7.20 -5.28
C TRP A 94 36.16 -8.52 -5.82
N GLY A 95 36.52 -9.65 -5.19
CA GLY A 95 36.11 -10.99 -5.62
C GLY A 95 34.64 -11.30 -5.35
N ASP A 96 34.06 -10.76 -4.28
CA ASP A 96 32.66 -11.02 -3.88
C ASP A 96 31.83 -9.74 -3.69
N LEU A 97 32.37 -8.60 -4.13
CA LEU A 97 31.70 -7.30 -4.12
C LEU A 97 30.32 -7.34 -4.80
N ARG A 98 29.24 -7.04 -4.06
CA ARG A 98 27.86 -7.09 -4.58
C ARG A 98 26.94 -6.11 -3.86
N CYS A 99 25.86 -5.72 -4.54
CA CYS A 99 24.77 -5.00 -3.92
C CYS A 99 23.78 -5.98 -3.27
N VAL A 100 23.58 -5.82 -1.97
CA VAL A 100 22.65 -6.68 -1.23
C VAL A 100 21.26 -6.07 -1.14
N ASN A 101 21.18 -4.75 -0.99
CA ASN A 101 19.93 -4.08 -0.72
C ASN A 101 19.83 -2.74 -1.47
N THR A 102 18.62 -2.47 -1.96
CA THR A 102 18.25 -1.16 -2.50
C THR A 102 16.87 -0.81 -1.99
N GLN A 103 16.71 0.40 -1.45
CA GLN A 103 15.45 0.83 -0.86
C GLN A 103 15.19 2.31 -1.14
N ARG A 104 13.92 2.65 -1.35
CA ARG A 104 13.49 4.05 -1.31
C ARG A 104 13.22 4.46 0.14
N LEU A 105 13.85 5.53 0.58
CA LEU A 105 13.64 6.11 1.90
C LEU A 105 12.44 7.07 1.89
N ASP A 106 11.89 7.35 3.08
CA ASP A 106 10.70 8.20 3.26
C ASP A 106 10.94 9.66 2.83
N ASP A 107 12.18 10.12 2.89
CA ASP A 107 12.61 11.43 2.39
C ASP A 107 12.71 11.50 0.85
N GLY A 108 12.40 10.40 0.17
CA GLY A 108 12.50 10.30 -1.27
C GLY A 108 13.93 10.08 -1.79
N SER A 109 14.93 9.88 -0.94
CA SER A 109 16.27 9.44 -1.37
C SER A 109 16.31 7.93 -1.61
N TRP A 110 17.33 7.46 -2.33
CA TRP A 110 17.62 6.04 -2.50
C TRP A 110 18.70 5.61 -1.53
N PHE A 111 18.55 4.44 -0.95
CA PHE A 111 19.55 3.77 -0.15
C PHE A 111 20.07 2.56 -0.91
N VAL A 112 21.39 2.40 -0.94
CA VAL A 112 22.10 1.29 -1.55
C VAL A 112 23.07 0.74 -0.54
N GLU A 113 23.03 -0.57 -0.36
CA GLU A 113 23.89 -1.30 0.57
C GLU A 113 24.77 -2.28 -0.21
N ILE A 114 26.08 -2.24 0.05
CA ILE A 114 27.11 -2.98 -0.66
C ILE A 114 27.95 -3.75 0.35
N GLU A 115 28.07 -5.06 0.14
CA GLU A 115 28.90 -5.97 0.94
C GLU A 115 30.35 -5.99 0.49
N GLU A 116 31.23 -6.53 1.34
CA GLU A 116 32.63 -6.81 1.03
C GLU A 116 33.47 -5.53 0.84
N VAL A 117 33.06 -4.45 1.50
CA VAL A 117 33.73 -3.14 1.44
C VAL A 117 33.79 -2.53 2.83
N SER A 118 34.93 -1.96 3.19
CA SER A 118 35.05 -1.24 4.46
C SER A 118 33.97 -0.17 4.64
N PRO A 119 33.37 -0.04 5.83
CA PRO A 119 32.41 1.03 6.12
C PRO A 119 33.05 2.43 5.98
N ASP A 120 34.38 2.53 6.08
CA ASP A 120 35.14 3.77 5.95
C ASP A 120 35.59 4.08 4.51
N ALA A 121 35.19 3.27 3.52
CA ALA A 121 35.54 3.42 2.11
C ALA A 121 34.82 4.61 1.43
N SER A 122 35.09 5.82 1.92
CA SER A 122 34.41 7.05 1.51
C SER A 122 34.65 7.42 0.04
N ALA A 123 35.83 7.13 -0.52
CA ALA A 123 36.11 7.39 -1.93
C ALA A 123 35.30 6.46 -2.85
N PHE A 124 35.17 5.18 -2.48
CA PHE A 124 34.29 4.22 -3.12
C PHE A 124 32.82 4.61 -3.01
N GLN A 125 32.33 4.97 -1.81
CA GLN A 125 30.95 5.43 -1.62
C GLN A 125 30.64 6.64 -2.52
N ALA A 126 31.54 7.63 -2.57
CA ALA A 126 31.40 8.79 -3.44
C ALA A 126 31.45 8.41 -4.92
N TYR A 127 32.34 7.50 -5.31
CA TYR A 127 32.44 6.97 -6.67
C TYR A 127 31.11 6.37 -7.13
N ILE A 128 30.53 5.46 -6.32
CA ILE A 128 29.25 4.82 -6.63
C ILE A 128 28.13 5.86 -6.72
N ALA A 129 28.02 6.75 -5.73
CA ALA A 129 26.98 7.78 -5.71
C ALA A 129 27.03 8.69 -6.97
N ASN A 130 28.23 9.10 -7.37
CA ASN A 130 28.43 9.95 -8.55
C ASN A 130 28.07 9.24 -9.86
N ARG A 131 28.45 7.95 -10.00
CA ARG A 131 28.11 7.14 -11.19
C ARG A 131 26.61 6.89 -11.29
N LEU A 132 25.94 6.63 -10.17
CA LEU A 132 24.48 6.47 -10.14
C LEU A 132 23.75 7.79 -10.43
N ALA A 133 24.26 8.92 -9.94
CA ALA A 133 23.74 10.24 -10.29
C ALA A 133 23.87 10.52 -11.80
N ALA A 134 24.98 10.13 -12.43
CA ALA A 134 25.17 10.24 -13.88
C ALA A 134 24.17 9.37 -14.68
N LYS A 135 23.68 8.27 -14.08
CA LYS A 135 22.60 7.43 -14.64
C LYS A 135 21.19 7.97 -14.36
N GLY A 136 21.06 9.10 -13.67
CA GLY A 136 19.78 9.76 -13.36
C GLY A 136 19.19 9.41 -11.99
N TRP A 137 19.90 8.64 -11.16
CA TRP A 137 19.48 8.37 -9.79
C TRP A 137 19.84 9.55 -8.88
N ALA A 138 18.88 10.42 -8.61
CA ALA A 138 19.07 11.53 -7.69
C ALA A 138 19.09 11.07 -6.22
N ALA A 139 19.92 11.73 -5.41
CA ALA A 139 20.01 11.55 -3.96
C ALA A 139 20.17 10.08 -3.52
N VAL A 140 21.28 9.45 -3.92
CA VAL A 140 21.63 8.10 -3.48
C VAL A 140 22.56 8.16 -2.26
N ARG A 141 22.19 7.45 -1.20
CA ARG A 141 23.00 7.16 -0.02
C ARG A 141 23.59 5.77 -0.17
N VAL A 142 24.91 5.69 -0.20
CA VAL A 142 25.64 4.42 -0.30
C VAL A 142 26.18 4.07 1.07
N GLN A 143 25.87 2.88 1.55
CA GLN A 143 26.44 2.31 2.75
C GLN A 143 27.20 1.03 2.40
N THR A 144 28.37 0.88 2.99
CA THR A 144 29.25 -0.27 2.81
C THR A 144 29.43 -1.00 4.12
N TYR A 145 29.60 -2.32 4.05
CA TYR A 145 29.96 -3.13 5.20
C TYR A 145 30.80 -4.35 4.77
N TRP A 146 31.48 -4.93 5.76
CA TRP A 146 32.24 -6.16 5.62
C TRP A 146 31.35 -7.38 5.71
#